data_AF-A0A2V8S2S5-F1
#
_entry.id   AF-A0A2V8S2S5-F1
#
_cell.length_a   1.000
_cell.length_b   1.000
_cell.length_c   1.000
_cell.angle_alpha   90.00
_cell.angle_beta   90.00
_cell.angle_gamma   90.00
#
_symmetry.space_group_name_H-M   'P 1'
#
loop_
_entity.id
_entity.type
_entity.pdbx_description
1 polymer ?
#
loop_
_entity_poly.entity_id
_entity_poly.type
_entity_poly.pdbx_seq_one_letter_code
_entity_poly.pdbx_strand_id
1 'polypeptide(L)'
;MEMNFNQPFTAHRSLLRPALVALVALLVSAPVPLRAQDTYKADRDRAVKLFGESKYTEAVPILEKLMEQNPNDVVVLSSLGFSLFVQSSTIKDPAARQQARERARAILLRSKELGDDSNLTASALDALAVKDATDVPFSNMKEAEQEMRAGEADFTEGKLESALKHYQRAFELDPKLYEAPLYAGDMYFKRGFNTRDAAEKTRLLEQAGEWFARAVAVNENRETAHRYWGDALMAQDKRDAARDKFVEAIIAEPYYRGAYVGLTQWAERYGVSLAHPKIEVLTNVTPMKDNHMTITIDPKALGSTDGTAAWMMYGIARATWTTNNYARFRKQYPNEKDYRHSLAEEADALHMVVESVKQQTKDGKIKQLDPALAKLVQLNDAGLLEAYILFARTDEGIAQDYAEYRKANRDKLRRYWLEYVMAQ
;
A
#
# COMPACT_ATOMS: atom_id res chain seq x y z
N MET A 1 -3.66 -6.66 -29.16
CA MET A 1 -4.21 -5.38 -28.67
C MET A 1 -3.13 -4.81 -27.78
N GLU A 2 -2.28 -3.99 -28.38
CA GLU A 2 -1.00 -3.53 -27.83
C GLU A 2 -1.24 -2.53 -26.69
N MET A 3 -0.56 -2.71 -25.56
CA MET A 3 -0.52 -1.70 -24.49
C MET A 3 0.62 -0.73 -24.79
N ASN A 4 0.24 0.51 -25.03
CA ASN A 4 1.11 1.60 -25.44
C ASN A 4 1.64 2.31 -24.18
N PHE A 5 2.96 2.30 -23.99
CA PHE A 5 3.64 3.12 -22.98
C PHE A 5 3.98 4.47 -23.61
N ASN A 6 3.36 5.54 -23.11
CA ASN A 6 3.66 6.91 -23.55
C ASN A 6 4.35 7.65 -22.40
N GLN A 7 5.62 8.01 -22.59
CA GLN A 7 6.37 8.98 -21.77
C GLN A 7 6.58 10.24 -22.61
N PRO A 8 6.39 11.46 -22.09
CA PRO A 8 6.83 12.67 -22.76
C PRO A 8 8.17 13.13 -22.18
N PHE A 9 9.19 13.28 -23.02
CA PHE A 9 10.34 14.13 -22.69
C PHE A 9 10.58 15.16 -23.79
N THR A 10 10.53 16.41 -23.36
CA THR A 10 10.80 17.63 -24.10
C THR A 10 12.28 17.74 -24.48
N ALA A 11 12.53 18.13 -25.73
CA ALA A 11 13.86 18.40 -26.27
C ALA A 11 14.43 19.75 -25.78
N HIS A 12 15.73 19.79 -25.52
CA HIS A 12 16.54 20.99 -25.76
C HIS A 12 17.92 20.64 -26.33
N ARG A 13 18.27 21.34 -27.40
CA ARG A 13 19.53 21.29 -28.16
C ARG A 13 20.60 22.20 -27.53
N SER A 14 21.85 21.75 -27.52
CA SER A 14 23.07 22.56 -27.76
C SER A 14 24.30 21.63 -27.84
N LEU A 15 24.84 21.36 -29.04
CA LEU A 15 26.02 21.99 -29.68
C LEU A 15 27.39 21.38 -29.28
N LEU A 16 27.97 20.57 -30.21
CA LEU A 16 29.33 20.62 -30.82
C LEU A 16 30.52 21.06 -29.91
N ARG A 17 31.72 20.44 -29.84
CA ARG A 17 32.50 19.45 -30.66
C ARG A 17 33.88 19.19 -29.95
N PRO A 18 34.88 18.47 -30.51
CA PRO A 18 35.29 17.12 -30.14
C PRO A 18 36.70 17.00 -29.50
N ALA A 19 37.02 15.84 -28.90
CA ALA A 19 38.39 15.33 -28.85
C ALA A 19 38.40 13.80 -28.79
N LEU A 20 39.32 13.24 -29.57
CA LEU A 20 39.41 11.88 -30.07
C LEU A 20 40.35 11.07 -29.17
N VAL A 21 39.88 9.98 -28.57
CA VAL A 21 40.74 8.81 -28.26
C VAL A 21 39.90 7.55 -28.46
N ALA A 22 40.24 6.82 -29.52
CA ALA A 22 39.67 5.53 -29.85
C ALA A 22 40.22 4.46 -28.88
N LEU A 23 39.32 3.78 -28.17
CA LEU A 23 39.57 2.45 -27.65
C LEU A 23 38.39 1.56 -28.07
N VAL A 24 38.50 0.96 -29.25
CA VAL A 24 37.56 -0.05 -29.72
C VAL A 24 37.84 -1.33 -28.92
N ALA A 25 37.16 -1.47 -27.79
CA ALA A 25 36.93 -2.78 -27.20
C ALA A 25 35.82 -3.45 -28.02
N LEU A 26 36.22 -4.34 -28.95
CA LEU A 26 35.33 -5.28 -29.62
C LEU A 26 34.77 -6.24 -28.56
N LEU A 27 33.71 -5.83 -27.87
CA LEU A 27 32.74 -6.75 -27.29
C LEU A 27 32.05 -7.40 -28.48
N VAL A 28 32.49 -8.61 -28.83
CA VAL A 28 31.75 -9.51 -29.71
C VAL A 28 30.47 -9.88 -28.95
N SER A 29 29.42 -9.05 -29.08
CA SER A 29 28.07 -9.55 -28.95
C SER A 29 27.86 -10.48 -30.14
N ALA A 30 28.06 -11.78 -29.91
CA ALA A 30 27.68 -12.78 -30.90
C ALA A 30 26.19 -12.51 -31.24
N PRO A 31 25.82 -12.32 -32.52
CA PRO A 31 24.43 -12.20 -32.87
C PRO A 31 23.75 -13.50 -32.45
N VAL A 32 22.83 -13.42 -31.50
CA VAL A 32 21.96 -14.55 -31.17
C VAL A 32 21.31 -14.97 -32.49
N PRO A 33 21.48 -16.22 -32.96
CA PRO A 33 20.97 -16.63 -34.26
C PRO A 33 19.46 -16.37 -34.31
N LEU A 34 18.96 -15.84 -35.43
CA LEU A 34 17.55 -15.42 -35.61
C LEU A 34 16.55 -16.48 -35.11
N ARG A 35 16.86 -17.77 -35.35
CA ARG A 35 16.09 -18.93 -34.86
C ARG A 35 16.01 -19.03 -33.33
N ALA A 36 17.09 -18.72 -32.61
CA ALA A 36 17.11 -18.75 -31.14
C ALA A 36 16.31 -17.58 -30.54
N GLN A 37 16.32 -16.42 -31.21
CA GLN A 37 15.52 -15.26 -30.82
C GLN A 37 14.02 -15.51 -31.02
N ASP A 38 13.64 -16.16 -32.12
CA ASP A 38 12.26 -16.58 -32.38
C ASP A 38 11.75 -17.61 -31.35
N THR A 39 12.59 -18.57 -30.95
CA THR A 39 12.23 -19.55 -29.92
C THR A 39 12.15 -18.93 -28.52
N TYR A 40 13.04 -17.99 -28.19
CA TYR A 40 13.00 -17.30 -26.89
C TYR A 40 11.68 -16.56 -26.70
N LYS A 41 11.26 -15.79 -27.72
CA LYS A 41 10.00 -15.05 -27.68
C LYS A 41 8.79 -15.98 -27.50
N ALA A 42 8.74 -17.08 -28.25
CA ALA A 42 7.65 -18.04 -28.14
C ALA A 42 7.59 -18.73 -26.78
N ASP A 43 8.74 -19.15 -26.23
CA ASP A 43 8.82 -19.75 -24.89
C ASP A 43 8.45 -18.73 -23.80
N ARG A 44 8.86 -17.46 -23.95
CA ARG A 44 8.50 -16.36 -23.05
C ARG A 44 7.00 -16.08 -23.06
N ASP A 45 6.38 -15.97 -24.23
CA ASP A 45 4.94 -15.75 -24.34
C ASP A 45 4.15 -16.92 -23.75
N ARG A 46 4.62 -18.15 -23.95
CA ARG A 46 4.04 -19.34 -23.31
C ARG A 46 4.17 -19.31 -21.79
N ALA A 47 5.35 -18.97 -21.27
CA ALA A 47 5.60 -18.90 -19.83
C ALA A 47 4.75 -17.82 -19.16
N VAL A 48 4.68 -16.62 -19.75
CA VAL A 48 3.85 -15.51 -19.27
C VAL A 48 2.36 -15.87 -19.32
N LYS A 49 1.92 -16.58 -20.35
CA LYS A 49 0.55 -17.08 -20.43
C LYS A 49 0.24 -18.07 -19.30
N LEU A 50 1.11 -19.06 -19.06
CA LEU A 50 0.94 -20.00 -17.96
C LEU A 50 0.92 -19.29 -16.60
N PHE A 51 1.81 -18.32 -16.41
CA PHE A 51 1.84 -17.47 -15.22
C PHE A 51 0.52 -16.72 -15.01
N GLY A 52 0.00 -16.08 -16.08
CA GLY A 52 -1.29 -15.38 -16.05
C GLY A 52 -2.48 -16.33 -15.77
N GLU A 53 -2.41 -17.56 -16.25
CA GLU A 53 -3.38 -18.63 -15.94
C GLU A 53 -3.21 -19.22 -14.52
N SER A 54 -2.29 -18.69 -13.69
CA SER A 54 -1.93 -19.20 -12.36
C SER A 54 -1.36 -20.62 -12.36
N LYS A 55 -0.86 -21.11 -13.50
CA LYS A 55 -0.18 -22.41 -13.63
C LYS A 55 1.30 -22.26 -13.32
N TYR A 56 1.59 -21.80 -12.10
CA TYR A 56 2.95 -21.49 -11.66
C TYR A 56 3.89 -22.68 -11.81
N THR A 57 3.41 -23.88 -11.48
CA THR A 57 4.20 -25.10 -11.56
C THR A 57 4.59 -25.49 -12.98
N GLU A 58 3.71 -25.25 -13.96
CA GLU A 58 4.03 -25.49 -15.37
C GLU A 58 4.92 -24.38 -15.96
N ALA A 59 4.83 -23.15 -15.42
CA ALA A 59 5.61 -22.01 -15.88
C ALA A 59 7.08 -22.08 -15.47
N VAL A 60 7.39 -22.54 -14.25
CA VAL A 60 8.75 -22.56 -13.68
C VAL A 60 9.81 -23.18 -14.59
N PRO A 61 9.67 -24.40 -15.15
CA PRO A 61 10.74 -25.00 -15.97
C PRO A 61 11.03 -24.19 -17.24
N ILE A 62 10.02 -23.53 -17.82
CA ILE A 62 10.19 -22.67 -18.99
C ILE A 62 10.88 -21.37 -18.58
N LEU A 63 10.46 -20.78 -17.45
CA LEU A 63 11.04 -19.55 -16.90
C LEU A 63 12.50 -19.73 -16.48
N GLU A 64 12.88 -20.88 -15.91
CA GLU A 64 14.27 -21.21 -15.58
C GLU A 64 15.15 -21.25 -16.83
N LYS A 65 14.69 -21.96 -17.88
CA LYS A 65 15.38 -22.00 -19.18
C LYS A 65 15.51 -20.62 -19.80
N LEU A 66 14.47 -19.78 -19.71
CA LEU A 66 14.49 -18.41 -20.23
C LEU A 66 15.47 -17.52 -19.45
N MET A 67 15.57 -17.69 -18.13
CA MET A 67 16.53 -16.97 -17.30
C MET A 67 17.98 -17.33 -17.67
N GLU A 68 18.27 -18.59 -18.01
CA GLU A 68 19.59 -18.99 -18.49
C GLU A 68 19.94 -18.34 -19.83
N GLN A 69 18.97 -18.23 -20.74
CA GLN A 69 19.17 -17.63 -22.06
C GLN A 69 19.29 -16.10 -22.01
N ASN A 70 18.50 -15.45 -21.17
CA ASN A 70 18.56 -14.01 -20.95
C ASN A 70 18.31 -13.69 -19.46
N PRO A 71 19.39 -13.56 -18.67
CA PRO A 71 19.27 -13.40 -17.22
C PRO A 71 18.87 -11.99 -16.79
N ASN A 72 18.58 -11.09 -17.74
CA ASN A 72 18.17 -9.70 -17.47
C ASN A 72 16.75 -9.40 -17.96
N ASP A 73 15.98 -10.39 -18.44
CA ASP A 73 14.57 -10.17 -18.77
C ASP A 73 13.74 -10.02 -17.49
N VAL A 74 13.37 -8.77 -17.20
CA VAL A 74 12.61 -8.39 -16.00
C VAL A 74 11.33 -9.19 -15.83
N VAL A 75 10.58 -9.44 -16.89
CA VAL A 75 9.31 -10.18 -16.80
C VAL A 75 9.54 -11.65 -16.51
N VAL A 76 10.60 -12.24 -17.08
CA VAL A 76 10.97 -13.63 -16.77
C VAL A 76 11.42 -13.74 -15.31
N LEU A 77 12.27 -12.83 -14.83
CA LEU A 77 12.74 -12.80 -13.44
C LEU A 77 11.58 -12.62 -12.46
N SER A 78 10.70 -11.64 -12.68
CA SER A 78 9.56 -11.38 -11.80
C SER A 78 8.60 -12.57 -11.76
N SER A 79 8.26 -13.12 -12.94
CA SER A 79 7.39 -14.30 -13.05
C SER A 79 8.01 -15.54 -12.40
N LEU A 80 9.32 -15.77 -12.57
CA LEU A 80 10.04 -16.89 -11.98
C LEU A 80 10.12 -16.77 -10.47
N GLY A 81 10.56 -15.62 -9.98
CA GLY A 81 10.71 -15.35 -8.56
C GLY A 81 9.38 -15.51 -7.82
N PHE A 82 8.29 -14.98 -8.37
CA PHE A 82 6.96 -15.18 -7.81
C PHE A 82 6.51 -16.65 -7.87
N SER A 83 6.71 -17.33 -9.00
CA SER A 83 6.30 -18.74 -9.14
C SER A 83 7.06 -19.66 -8.17
N LEU A 84 8.37 -19.41 -7.98
CA LEU A 84 9.19 -20.13 -7.00
C LEU A 84 8.76 -19.83 -5.56
N PHE A 85 8.37 -18.59 -5.26
CA PHE A 85 7.80 -18.25 -3.96
C PHE A 85 6.53 -19.05 -3.69
N VAL A 86 5.59 -19.10 -4.64
CA VAL A 86 4.35 -19.90 -4.51
C VAL A 86 4.68 -21.38 -4.32
N GLN A 87 5.54 -21.95 -5.17
CA GLN A 87 5.97 -23.35 -5.06
C GLN A 87 6.69 -23.68 -3.75
N SER A 88 7.38 -22.71 -3.13
CA SER A 88 8.09 -22.97 -1.88
C SER A 88 7.14 -23.49 -0.79
N SER A 89 5.87 -23.06 -0.80
CA SER A 89 4.86 -23.50 0.17
C SER A 89 4.55 -25.00 0.11
N THR A 90 4.82 -25.69 -1.00
CA THR A 90 4.60 -27.14 -1.14
C THR A 90 5.77 -27.97 -0.62
N ILE A 91 6.90 -27.34 -0.28
CA ILE A 91 8.09 -28.03 0.23
C ILE A 91 7.89 -28.33 1.71
N LYS A 92 7.87 -29.62 2.07
CA LYS A 92 7.62 -30.06 3.46
C LYS A 92 8.81 -29.80 4.39
N ASP A 93 10.03 -30.01 3.88
CA ASP A 93 11.24 -29.80 4.68
C ASP A 93 11.49 -28.30 4.90
N PRO A 94 11.50 -27.80 6.15
CA PRO A 94 11.64 -26.36 6.42
C PRO A 94 12.95 -25.77 5.91
N ALA A 95 14.05 -26.53 5.94
CA ALA A 95 15.35 -26.03 5.47
C ALA A 95 15.37 -25.87 3.94
N ALA A 96 14.89 -26.89 3.20
CA ALA A 96 14.74 -26.81 1.75
C ALA A 96 13.74 -25.73 1.33
N ARG A 97 12.64 -25.56 2.08
CA ARG A 97 11.66 -24.50 1.83
C ARG A 97 12.27 -23.12 2.03
N GLN A 98 13.03 -22.93 3.10
CA GLN A 98 13.74 -21.68 3.35
C GLN A 98 14.75 -21.37 2.23
N GLN A 99 15.50 -22.36 1.75
CA GLN A 99 16.39 -22.17 0.59
C GLN A 99 15.63 -21.78 -0.68
N ALA A 100 14.47 -22.39 -0.95
CA ALA A 100 13.62 -22.01 -2.08
C ALA A 100 13.08 -20.57 -1.95
N ARG A 101 12.66 -20.16 -0.74
CA ARG A 101 12.25 -18.77 -0.45
C ARG A 101 13.40 -17.79 -0.65
N GLU A 102 14.60 -18.11 -0.20
CA GLU A 102 15.80 -17.29 -0.41
C GLU A 102 16.15 -17.15 -1.89
N ARG A 103 16.06 -18.25 -2.66
CA ARG A 103 16.23 -18.23 -4.11
C ARG A 103 15.20 -17.33 -4.80
N ALA A 104 13.93 -17.50 -4.46
CA ALA A 104 12.85 -16.67 -4.98
C ALA A 104 13.10 -15.18 -4.69
N ARG A 105 13.47 -14.86 -3.44
CA ARG A 105 13.80 -13.51 -3.00
C ARG A 105 14.97 -12.91 -3.77
N ALA A 106 16.05 -13.67 -3.97
CA ALA A 106 17.22 -13.20 -4.73
C ALA A 106 16.86 -12.86 -6.19
N ILE A 107 16.03 -13.69 -6.83
CA ILE A 107 15.56 -13.46 -8.21
C ILE A 107 14.67 -12.20 -8.29
N LEU A 108 13.75 -12.02 -7.34
CA LEU A 108 12.88 -10.85 -7.27
C LEU A 108 13.67 -9.56 -6.99
N LEU A 109 14.71 -9.62 -6.13
CA LEU A 109 15.60 -8.49 -5.90
C LEU A 109 16.37 -8.11 -7.17
N ARG A 110 16.87 -9.09 -7.93
CA ARG A 110 17.51 -8.85 -9.23
C ARG A 110 16.54 -8.22 -10.24
N SER A 111 15.29 -8.68 -10.28
CA SER A 111 14.23 -8.07 -11.10
C SER A 111 14.11 -6.57 -10.80
N LYS A 112 14.05 -6.23 -9.50
CA LYS A 112 13.96 -4.85 -9.01
C LYS A 112 15.20 -4.01 -9.35
N GLU A 113 16.40 -4.57 -9.21
CA GLU A 113 17.66 -3.90 -9.60
C GLU A 113 17.70 -3.57 -11.11
N LEU A 114 17.01 -4.36 -11.93
CA LEU A 114 16.89 -4.15 -13.37
C LEU A 114 15.70 -3.26 -13.77
N GLY A 115 14.99 -2.68 -12.81
CA GLY A 115 13.93 -1.70 -13.04
C GLY A 115 12.51 -2.22 -12.90
N ASP A 116 12.29 -3.40 -12.31
CA ASP A 116 10.94 -3.87 -11.95
C ASP A 116 10.36 -3.06 -10.78
N ASP A 117 9.37 -2.23 -11.09
CA ASP A 117 8.59 -1.46 -10.13
C ASP A 117 7.19 -2.05 -9.90
N SER A 118 6.94 -3.29 -10.36
CA SER A 118 5.63 -3.91 -10.23
C SER A 118 5.23 -4.17 -8.77
N ASN A 119 3.95 -3.94 -8.47
CA ASN A 119 3.39 -4.24 -7.16
C ASN A 119 3.47 -5.73 -6.82
N LEU A 120 3.42 -6.61 -7.82
CA LEU A 120 3.58 -8.05 -7.64
C LEU A 120 4.93 -8.38 -7.01
N THR A 121 6.02 -7.85 -7.58
CA THR A 121 7.38 -8.06 -7.07
C THR A 121 7.56 -7.43 -5.69
N ALA A 122 7.04 -6.21 -5.48
CA ALA A 122 7.08 -5.57 -4.17
C ALA A 122 6.37 -6.39 -3.08
N SER A 123 5.13 -6.83 -3.33
CA SER A 123 4.36 -7.63 -2.36
C SER A 123 4.99 -8.99 -2.09
N ALA A 124 5.54 -9.65 -3.12
CA ALA A 124 6.24 -10.91 -2.93
C ALA A 124 7.51 -10.75 -2.08
N LEU A 125 8.27 -9.67 -2.30
CA LEU A 125 9.45 -9.35 -1.48
C LEU A 125 9.08 -9.04 -0.02
N ASP A 126 7.99 -8.32 0.22
CA ASP A 126 7.48 -8.05 1.57
C ASP A 126 7.11 -9.36 2.29
N ALA A 127 6.39 -10.26 1.60
CA ALA A 127 6.04 -11.59 2.13
C ALA A 127 7.27 -12.49 2.36
N LEU A 128 8.32 -12.34 1.55
CA LEU A 128 9.58 -13.07 1.69
C LEU A 128 10.51 -12.47 2.75
N ALA A 129 10.30 -11.22 3.17
CA ALA A 129 11.12 -10.55 4.19
C ALA A 129 10.83 -11.02 5.61
N VAL A 130 9.63 -11.55 5.85
CA VAL A 130 9.23 -12.11 7.16
C VAL A 130 9.54 -13.60 7.26
N LYS A 131 9.53 -14.10 8.50
CA LYS A 131 9.69 -15.54 8.79
C LYS A 131 8.64 -16.34 8.03
N ASP A 132 9.05 -17.49 7.51
CA ASP A 132 8.16 -18.44 6.86
C ASP A 132 6.97 -18.79 7.78
N ALA A 133 5.77 -18.48 7.30
CA ALA A 133 4.51 -18.73 7.98
C ALA A 133 3.81 -20.00 7.47
N THR A 134 4.45 -20.79 6.59
CA THR A 134 3.85 -21.99 5.99
C THR A 134 3.35 -22.97 7.06
N ASP A 135 4.07 -23.15 8.16
CA ASP A 135 3.66 -24.09 9.23
C ASP A 135 2.78 -23.45 10.31
N VAL A 136 2.44 -22.15 10.18
CA VAL A 136 1.49 -21.50 11.08
C VAL A 136 0.08 -21.94 10.68
N PRO A 137 -0.70 -22.55 11.59
CA PRO A 137 -2.06 -23.00 11.26
C PRO A 137 -2.95 -21.80 10.93
N PHE A 138 -3.83 -21.99 9.94
CA PHE A 138 -4.89 -21.04 9.62
C PHE A 138 -6.00 -21.09 10.67
N SER A 139 -6.36 -22.30 11.14
CA SER A 139 -7.40 -22.49 12.14
C SER A 139 -6.97 -23.47 13.25
N ASN A 140 -7.54 -23.26 14.43
CA ASN A 140 -7.45 -24.23 15.54
C ASN A 140 -8.43 -25.40 15.35
N MET A 141 -9.38 -25.31 14.43
CA MET A 141 -10.27 -26.41 14.06
C MET A 141 -9.57 -27.29 13.02
N LYS A 142 -9.30 -28.54 13.40
CA LYS A 142 -8.49 -29.47 12.60
C LYS A 142 -9.06 -29.69 11.21
N GLU A 143 -10.37 -29.81 11.09
CA GLU A 143 -11.06 -30.02 9.82
C GLU A 143 -10.97 -28.77 8.92
N ALA A 144 -11.16 -27.58 9.48
CA ALA A 144 -11.02 -26.33 8.73
C ALA A 144 -9.56 -26.11 8.28
N GLU A 145 -8.59 -26.41 9.14
CA GLU A 145 -7.17 -26.37 8.79
C GLU A 145 -6.84 -27.34 7.64
N GLN A 146 -7.36 -28.57 7.68
CA GLN A 146 -7.15 -29.54 6.61
C GLN A 146 -7.71 -29.05 5.27
N GLU A 147 -8.91 -28.48 5.28
CA GLU A 147 -9.53 -27.90 4.08
C GLU A 147 -8.72 -26.70 3.55
N MET A 148 -8.22 -25.82 4.43
CA MET A 148 -7.32 -24.74 4.00
C MET A 148 -6.05 -25.25 3.32
N ARG A 149 -5.40 -26.26 3.90
CA ARG A 149 -4.18 -26.85 3.32
C ARG A 149 -4.44 -27.53 1.99
N ALA A 150 -5.56 -28.23 1.86
CA ALA A 150 -5.97 -28.82 0.59
C ALA A 150 -6.24 -27.74 -0.46
N GLY A 151 -6.89 -26.65 -0.07
CA GLY A 151 -7.12 -25.48 -0.92
C GLY A 151 -5.83 -24.86 -1.45
N GLU A 152 -4.85 -24.58 -0.57
CA GLU A 152 -3.55 -24.01 -0.97
C GLU A 152 -2.75 -24.94 -1.90
N ALA A 153 -2.81 -26.25 -1.65
CA ALA A 153 -2.16 -27.24 -2.52
C ALA A 153 -2.78 -27.24 -3.93
N ASP A 154 -4.11 -27.29 -4.01
CA ASP A 154 -4.82 -27.25 -5.30
C ASP A 154 -4.62 -25.90 -6.01
N PHE A 155 -4.54 -24.79 -5.27
CA PHE A 155 -4.22 -23.47 -5.83
C PHE A 155 -2.83 -23.46 -6.46
N THR A 156 -1.82 -24.02 -5.79
CA THR A 156 -0.44 -24.10 -6.31
C THR A 156 -0.35 -24.94 -7.59
N GLU A 157 -1.23 -25.92 -7.73
CA GLU A 157 -1.38 -26.74 -8.94
C GLU A 157 -2.28 -26.09 -10.02
N GLY A 158 -2.82 -24.90 -9.77
CA GLY A 158 -3.69 -24.17 -10.70
C GLY A 158 -5.14 -24.72 -10.78
N LYS A 159 -5.55 -25.61 -9.87
CA LYS A 159 -6.88 -26.22 -9.83
C LYS A 159 -7.90 -25.32 -9.11
N LEU A 160 -8.17 -24.15 -9.71
CA LEU A 160 -8.95 -23.08 -9.07
C LEU A 160 -10.35 -23.51 -8.58
N GLU A 161 -11.05 -24.39 -9.30
CA GLU A 161 -12.37 -24.87 -8.88
C GLU A 161 -12.33 -25.81 -7.66
N SER A 162 -11.26 -26.61 -7.55
CA SER A 162 -11.06 -27.51 -6.43
C SER A 162 -10.64 -26.74 -5.19
N ALA A 163 -9.67 -25.83 -5.35
CA ALA A 163 -9.25 -24.89 -4.31
C ALA A 163 -10.44 -24.08 -3.76
N LEU A 164 -11.30 -23.56 -4.64
CA LEU A 164 -12.52 -22.87 -4.25
C LEU A 164 -13.41 -23.71 -3.32
N LYS A 165 -13.69 -24.98 -3.67
CA LYS A 165 -14.53 -25.85 -2.83
C LYS A 165 -13.93 -26.07 -1.45
N HIS A 166 -12.62 -26.25 -1.38
CA HIS A 166 -11.89 -26.39 -0.12
C HIS A 166 -11.99 -25.13 0.75
N TYR A 167 -11.75 -23.94 0.20
CA TYR A 167 -11.88 -22.69 0.96
C TYR A 167 -13.33 -22.44 1.42
N GLN A 168 -14.32 -22.76 0.58
CA GLN A 168 -15.74 -22.68 0.96
C GLN A 168 -16.04 -23.59 2.15
N ARG A 169 -15.55 -24.84 2.09
CA ARG A 169 -15.73 -25.81 3.17
C ARG A 169 -15.01 -25.41 4.45
N ALA A 170 -13.79 -24.86 4.34
CA ALA A 170 -13.05 -24.33 5.48
C ALA A 170 -13.83 -23.22 6.20
N PHE A 171 -14.46 -22.31 5.45
CA PHE A 171 -15.28 -21.25 6.05
C PHE A 171 -16.59 -21.76 6.67
N GLU A 172 -17.21 -22.79 6.10
CA GLU A 172 -18.37 -23.44 6.73
C GLU A 172 -18.00 -24.09 8.07
N LEU A 173 -16.80 -24.66 8.17
CA LEU A 173 -16.29 -25.31 9.37
C LEU A 173 -15.85 -24.30 10.43
N ASP A 174 -15.16 -23.23 10.01
CA ASP A 174 -14.73 -22.13 10.87
C ASP A 174 -15.16 -20.76 10.28
N PRO A 175 -16.36 -20.26 10.63
CA PRO A 175 -16.85 -18.98 10.14
C PRO A 175 -16.08 -17.75 10.63
N LYS A 176 -15.10 -17.91 11.52
CA LYS A 176 -14.21 -16.83 11.98
C LYS A 176 -12.87 -16.82 11.26
N LEU A 177 -12.64 -17.77 10.35
CA LEU A 177 -11.44 -17.84 9.55
C LEU A 177 -11.50 -16.81 8.42
N TYR A 178 -10.70 -15.75 8.52
CA TYR A 178 -10.70 -14.65 7.54
C TYR A 178 -10.13 -15.07 6.17
N GLU A 179 -9.11 -15.93 6.18
CA GLU A 179 -8.39 -16.37 4.99
C GLU A 179 -9.28 -17.18 4.05
N ALA A 180 -10.17 -18.02 4.58
CA ALA A 180 -11.05 -18.87 3.78
C ALA A 180 -11.96 -18.09 2.81
N PRO A 181 -12.79 -17.13 3.26
CA PRO A 181 -13.60 -16.34 2.35
C PRO A 181 -12.79 -15.39 1.46
N LEU A 182 -11.62 -14.91 1.94
CA LEU A 182 -10.70 -14.12 1.11
C LEU A 182 -10.19 -14.94 -0.08
N TYR A 183 -9.68 -16.15 0.17
CA TYR A 183 -9.11 -17.02 -0.86
C TYR A 183 -10.20 -17.57 -1.79
N ALA A 184 -11.40 -17.86 -1.28
CA ALA A 184 -12.56 -18.18 -2.12
C ALA A 184 -12.90 -17.02 -3.08
N GLY A 185 -12.90 -15.77 -2.60
CA GLY A 185 -13.12 -14.59 -3.43
C GLY A 185 -12.04 -14.44 -4.51
N ASP A 186 -10.77 -14.67 -4.17
CA ASP A 186 -9.66 -14.66 -5.13
C ASP A 186 -9.80 -15.75 -6.19
N MET A 187 -10.30 -16.94 -5.84
CA MET A 187 -10.57 -17.99 -6.83
C MET A 187 -11.66 -17.59 -7.83
N TYR A 188 -12.74 -16.94 -7.36
CA TYR A 188 -13.75 -16.39 -8.26
C TYR A 188 -13.18 -15.29 -9.15
N PHE A 189 -12.39 -14.38 -8.60
CA PHE A 189 -11.73 -13.31 -9.35
C PHE A 189 -10.84 -13.88 -10.46
N LYS A 190 -9.94 -14.81 -10.14
CA LYS A 190 -9.05 -15.48 -11.11
C LYS A 190 -9.82 -16.20 -12.21
N ARG A 191 -10.89 -16.93 -11.87
CA ARG A 191 -11.76 -17.58 -12.86
C ARG A 191 -12.44 -16.54 -13.77
N GLY A 192 -12.90 -15.41 -13.21
CA GLY A 192 -13.47 -14.30 -13.97
C GLY A 192 -12.48 -13.64 -14.93
N PHE A 193 -11.20 -13.57 -14.57
CA PHE A 193 -10.14 -13.06 -15.46
C PHE A 193 -9.74 -14.06 -16.56
N ASN A 194 -9.88 -15.36 -16.30
CA ASN A 194 -9.49 -16.41 -17.25
C ASN A 194 -10.59 -16.77 -18.25
N THR A 195 -11.86 -16.42 -17.98
CA THR A 195 -12.95 -16.67 -18.93
C THR A 195 -13.01 -15.64 -20.05
N ARG A 196 -13.41 -16.11 -21.25
CA ARG A 196 -13.68 -15.25 -22.42
C ARG A 196 -15.15 -14.85 -22.53
N ASP A 197 -16.03 -15.51 -21.78
CA ASP A 197 -17.45 -15.20 -21.77
C ASP A 197 -17.69 -13.99 -20.85
N ALA A 198 -18.26 -12.92 -21.42
CA ALA A 198 -18.47 -11.66 -20.71
C ALA A 198 -19.55 -11.77 -19.62
N ALA A 199 -20.59 -12.58 -19.84
CA ALA A 199 -21.66 -12.77 -18.86
C ALA A 199 -21.15 -13.58 -17.66
N GLU A 200 -20.39 -14.64 -17.95
CA GLU A 200 -19.74 -15.45 -16.92
C GLU A 200 -18.68 -14.64 -16.16
N LYS A 201 -17.89 -13.80 -16.85
CA LYS A 201 -16.93 -12.90 -16.21
C LYS A 201 -17.63 -11.99 -15.19
N THR A 202 -18.72 -11.33 -15.59
CA THR A 202 -19.49 -10.46 -14.69
C THR A 202 -19.98 -11.24 -13.48
N ARG A 203 -20.61 -12.40 -13.70
CA ARG A 203 -21.13 -13.27 -12.62
C ARG A 203 -20.04 -13.69 -11.63
N LEU A 204 -18.87 -14.09 -12.13
CA LEU A 204 -17.75 -14.50 -11.30
C LEU A 204 -17.15 -13.33 -10.50
N LEU A 205 -17.04 -12.15 -11.09
CA LEU A 205 -16.54 -10.95 -10.39
C LEU A 205 -17.53 -10.44 -9.33
N GLU A 206 -18.83 -10.62 -9.54
CA GLU A 206 -19.85 -10.36 -8.52
C GLU A 206 -19.74 -11.36 -7.35
N GLN A 207 -19.57 -12.65 -7.65
CA GLN A 207 -19.31 -13.67 -6.63
C GLN A 207 -18.03 -13.41 -5.85
N ALA A 208 -16.96 -12.94 -6.51
CA ALA A 208 -15.74 -12.52 -5.83
C ALA A 208 -16.05 -11.43 -4.78
N GLY A 209 -16.82 -10.41 -5.15
CA GLY A 209 -17.26 -9.35 -4.25
C GLY A 209 -18.06 -9.85 -3.04
N GLU A 210 -18.98 -10.81 -3.24
CA GLU A 210 -19.73 -11.42 -2.14
C GLU A 210 -18.82 -12.15 -1.14
N TRP A 211 -17.80 -12.85 -1.63
CA TRP A 211 -16.85 -13.56 -0.78
C TRP A 211 -15.88 -12.62 -0.07
N PHE A 212 -15.39 -11.57 -0.74
CA PHE A 212 -14.62 -10.53 -0.06
C PHE A 212 -15.45 -9.80 1.00
N ALA A 213 -16.74 -9.58 0.78
CA ALA A 213 -17.64 -9.03 1.80
C ALA A 213 -17.74 -9.94 3.04
N ARG A 214 -17.70 -11.27 2.87
CA ARG A 214 -17.63 -12.22 4.00
C ARG A 214 -16.32 -12.11 4.76
N ALA A 215 -15.18 -11.98 4.07
CA ALA A 215 -13.89 -11.75 4.73
C ALA A 215 -13.89 -10.43 5.53
N VAL A 216 -14.43 -9.35 4.96
CA VAL A 216 -14.61 -8.07 5.67
C VAL A 216 -15.52 -8.23 6.89
N ALA A 217 -16.57 -9.04 6.82
CA ALA A 217 -17.45 -9.30 7.97
C ALA A 217 -16.74 -10.06 9.11
N VAL A 218 -15.72 -10.87 8.79
CA VAL A 218 -14.87 -11.53 9.80
C VAL A 218 -13.91 -10.51 10.44
N ASN A 219 -13.24 -9.70 9.61
CA ASN A 219 -12.34 -8.65 10.08
C ASN A 219 -12.30 -7.46 9.11
N GLU A 220 -13.03 -6.39 9.41
CA GLU A 220 -13.10 -5.17 8.59
C GLU A 220 -11.82 -4.31 8.64
N ASN A 221 -10.91 -4.65 9.55
CA ASN A 221 -9.71 -3.91 9.88
C ASN A 221 -8.45 -4.53 9.28
N ARG A 222 -8.61 -5.41 8.29
CA ARG A 222 -7.55 -5.94 7.43
C ARG A 222 -7.78 -5.48 5.99
N GLU A 223 -6.75 -4.93 5.36
CA GLU A 223 -6.90 -4.22 4.09
C GLU A 223 -7.23 -5.14 2.91
N THR A 224 -6.70 -6.37 2.95
CA THR A 224 -6.58 -7.22 1.76
C THR A 224 -7.92 -7.53 1.11
N ALA A 225 -8.96 -7.81 1.90
CA ALA A 225 -10.30 -8.07 1.36
C ALA A 225 -10.92 -6.83 0.72
N HIS A 226 -10.70 -5.64 1.30
CA HIS A 226 -11.17 -4.39 0.71
C HIS A 226 -10.44 -4.11 -0.61
N ARG A 227 -9.12 -4.27 -0.65
CA ARG A 227 -8.33 -4.06 -1.87
C ARG A 227 -8.72 -5.05 -2.97
N TYR A 228 -8.82 -6.35 -2.67
CA TYR A 228 -9.21 -7.35 -3.66
C TYR A 228 -10.64 -7.14 -4.17
N TRP A 229 -11.54 -6.67 -3.30
CA TRP A 229 -12.88 -6.26 -3.72
C TRP A 229 -12.83 -5.04 -4.65
N GLY A 230 -12.01 -4.04 -4.33
CA GLY A 230 -11.75 -2.91 -5.22
C GLY A 230 -11.25 -3.34 -6.59
N ASP A 231 -10.34 -4.31 -6.65
CA ASP A 231 -9.81 -4.88 -7.91
C ASP A 231 -10.91 -5.56 -8.72
N ALA A 232 -11.78 -6.36 -8.07
CA ALA A 232 -12.94 -6.98 -8.71
C ALA A 232 -13.92 -5.95 -9.27
N LEU A 233 -14.12 -4.83 -8.57
CA LEU A 233 -14.98 -3.73 -9.02
C LEU A 233 -14.35 -2.93 -10.16
N MET A 234 -13.04 -2.68 -10.11
CA MET A 234 -12.30 -2.06 -11.22
C MET A 234 -12.33 -2.91 -12.49
N ALA A 235 -12.25 -4.24 -12.35
CA ALA A 235 -12.37 -5.17 -13.48
C ALA A 235 -13.76 -5.14 -14.14
N GLN A 236 -14.78 -4.71 -13.39
CA GLN A 236 -16.16 -4.48 -13.85
C GLN A 236 -16.41 -3.02 -14.27
N ASP A 237 -15.38 -2.17 -14.30
CA ASP A 237 -15.50 -0.73 -14.58
C ASP A 237 -16.41 0.04 -13.60
N LYS A 238 -16.64 -0.51 -12.39
CA LYS A 238 -17.42 0.11 -11.31
C LYS A 238 -16.57 1.14 -10.55
N ARG A 239 -16.27 2.26 -11.22
CA ARG A 239 -15.33 3.32 -10.77
C ARG A 239 -15.50 3.73 -9.31
N ASP A 240 -16.67 4.24 -8.93
CA ASP A 240 -16.88 4.81 -7.58
C ASP A 240 -16.90 3.74 -6.50
N ALA A 241 -17.48 2.57 -6.79
CA ALA A 241 -17.49 1.45 -5.85
C ALA A 241 -16.07 0.92 -5.58
N ALA A 242 -15.22 0.87 -6.62
CA ALA A 242 -13.82 0.49 -6.47
C ALA A 242 -13.04 1.49 -5.62
N ARG A 243 -13.18 2.80 -5.88
CA ARG A 243 -12.61 3.87 -5.06
C ARG A 243 -12.94 3.68 -3.59
N ASP A 244 -14.22 3.49 -3.30
CA ASP A 244 -14.71 3.36 -1.93
C ASP A 244 -14.05 2.18 -1.23
N LYS A 245 -13.88 1.04 -1.90
CA LYS A 245 -13.18 -0.12 -1.33
C LYS A 245 -11.68 0.11 -1.14
N PHE A 246 -11.01 0.81 -2.05
CA PHE A 246 -9.61 1.16 -1.84
C PHE A 246 -9.40 2.15 -0.69
N VAL A 247 -10.32 3.10 -0.48
CA VAL A 247 -10.31 3.96 0.71
C VAL A 247 -10.51 3.13 1.98
N GLU A 248 -11.42 2.16 1.98
CA GLU A 248 -11.60 1.26 3.13
C GLU A 248 -10.36 0.40 3.41
N ALA A 249 -9.60 0.01 2.38
CA ALA A 249 -8.32 -0.68 2.55
C ALA A 249 -7.30 0.19 3.29
N ILE A 250 -7.17 1.47 2.91
CA ILE A 250 -6.31 2.44 3.61
C ILE A 250 -6.78 2.67 5.06
N ILE A 251 -8.09 2.72 5.30
CA ILE A 251 -8.64 2.86 6.65
C ILE A 251 -8.41 1.59 7.49
N ALA A 252 -8.38 0.43 6.85
CA ALA A 252 -8.09 -0.83 7.53
C ALA A 252 -6.63 -0.87 8.02
N GLU A 253 -5.66 -0.49 7.18
CA GLU A 253 -4.24 -0.55 7.54
C GLU A 253 -3.45 0.64 6.95
N PRO A 254 -3.56 1.84 7.53
CA PRO A 254 -3.05 3.11 6.94
C PRO A 254 -1.53 3.20 6.91
N TYR A 255 -0.84 2.37 7.69
CA TYR A 255 0.61 2.33 7.80
C TYR A 255 1.21 1.12 7.09
N TYR A 256 0.37 0.35 6.37
CA TYR A 256 0.81 -0.69 5.47
C TYR A 256 0.78 -0.18 4.04
N ARG A 257 1.94 -0.19 3.37
CA ARG A 257 2.08 0.33 2.00
C ARG A 257 1.10 -0.33 1.02
N GLY A 258 0.85 -1.64 1.17
CA GLY A 258 -0.03 -2.39 0.26
C GLY A 258 -1.47 -1.86 0.21
N ALA A 259 -1.94 -1.22 1.28
CA ALA A 259 -3.28 -0.64 1.34
C ALA A 259 -3.50 0.51 0.33
N TYR A 260 -2.43 1.20 -0.08
CA TYR A 260 -2.51 2.34 -1.01
C TYR A 260 -2.46 1.92 -2.48
N VAL A 261 -2.00 0.71 -2.79
CA VAL A 261 -1.77 0.23 -4.15
C VAL A 261 -3.00 0.40 -5.02
N GLY A 262 -4.15 -0.07 -4.53
CA GLY A 262 -5.39 -0.04 -5.30
C GLY A 262 -5.90 1.38 -5.56
N LEU A 263 -5.80 2.28 -4.58
CA LEU A 263 -6.26 3.67 -4.76
C LEU A 263 -5.37 4.43 -5.74
N THR A 264 -4.05 4.21 -5.71
CA THR A 264 -3.11 4.81 -6.66
C THR A 264 -3.40 4.33 -8.08
N GLN A 265 -3.56 3.02 -8.30
CA GLN A 265 -3.89 2.46 -9.60
C GLN A 265 -5.25 2.96 -10.12
N TRP A 266 -6.24 3.06 -9.23
CA TRP A 266 -7.53 3.66 -9.55
C TRP A 266 -7.37 5.11 -9.98
N ALA A 267 -6.59 5.91 -9.25
CA ALA A 267 -6.39 7.31 -9.53
C ALA A 267 -5.67 7.52 -10.88
N GLU A 268 -4.64 6.73 -11.16
CA GLU A 268 -3.95 6.73 -12.46
C GLU A 268 -4.91 6.36 -13.62
N ARG A 269 -5.70 5.30 -13.46
CA ARG A 269 -6.64 4.84 -14.49
C ARG A 269 -7.70 5.90 -14.82
N TYR A 270 -8.17 6.65 -13.83
CA TYR A 270 -9.25 7.62 -13.99
C TYR A 270 -8.78 9.09 -13.97
N GLY A 271 -7.47 9.35 -14.00
CA GLY A 271 -6.89 10.69 -14.03
C GLY A 271 -7.22 11.56 -12.81
N VAL A 272 -7.29 10.95 -11.61
CA VAL A 272 -7.56 11.65 -10.35
C VAL A 272 -6.25 11.99 -9.65
N SER A 273 -6.11 13.21 -9.16
CA SER A 273 -4.94 13.62 -8.36
C SER A 273 -5.16 13.23 -6.90
N LEU A 274 -4.15 12.61 -6.28
CA LEU A 274 -4.16 12.28 -4.85
C LEU A 274 -3.13 13.18 -4.15
N ALA A 275 -3.61 14.09 -3.29
CA ALA A 275 -2.72 14.98 -2.55
C ALA A 275 -3.31 15.39 -1.20
N HIS A 276 -2.56 15.15 -0.12
CA HIS A 276 -2.92 15.69 1.19
C HIS A 276 -2.81 17.23 1.19
N PRO A 277 -3.66 17.93 1.95
CA PRO A 277 -3.51 19.37 2.19
C PRO A 277 -2.11 19.70 2.73
N LYS A 278 -1.37 20.56 2.03
CA LYS A 278 -0.07 21.08 2.49
C LYS A 278 -0.31 22.20 3.51
N ILE A 279 0.02 21.93 4.78
CA ILE A 279 -0.05 22.89 5.89
C ILE A 279 1.33 22.93 6.55
N GLU A 280 2.06 24.01 6.30
CA GLU A 280 3.39 24.24 6.87
C GLU A 280 3.26 24.77 8.30
N VAL A 281 3.91 24.10 9.25
CA VAL A 281 3.97 24.55 10.65
C VAL A 281 5.20 25.41 10.82
N LEU A 282 4.99 26.69 11.13
CA LEU A 282 6.05 27.70 11.24
C LEU A 282 6.67 27.77 12.64
N THR A 283 6.53 26.70 13.42
CA THR A 283 7.11 26.56 14.75
C THR A 283 7.70 25.18 14.94
N ASN A 284 8.90 25.13 15.50
CA ASN A 284 9.53 23.89 15.90
C ASN A 284 9.70 23.86 17.43
N VAL A 285 9.46 22.70 18.03
CA VAL A 285 9.63 22.47 19.46
C VAL A 285 10.68 21.40 19.62
N THR A 286 11.80 21.75 20.24
CA THR A 286 12.83 20.75 20.53
C THR A 286 12.38 19.86 21.70
N PRO A 287 12.68 18.56 21.67
CA PRO A 287 12.50 17.69 22.84
C PRO A 287 13.16 18.30 24.08
N MET A 288 12.54 18.08 25.23
CA MET A 288 13.02 18.61 26.51
C MET A 288 14.45 18.12 26.78
N LYS A 289 15.40 19.06 26.82
CA LYS A 289 16.81 18.80 27.10
C LYS A 289 17.23 19.68 28.26
N ASP A 290 17.84 19.08 29.28
CA ASP A 290 18.31 19.77 30.48
C ASP A 290 17.22 20.61 31.18
N ASN A 291 15.97 20.09 31.19
CA ASN A 291 14.80 20.75 31.77
C ASN A 291 14.37 22.07 31.10
N HIS A 292 14.94 22.38 29.92
CA HIS A 292 14.56 23.49 29.08
C HIS A 292 13.94 23.01 27.75
N MET A 293 12.99 23.78 27.26
CA MET A 293 12.37 23.58 25.96
C MET A 293 12.57 24.81 25.11
N THR A 294 13.04 24.62 23.90
CA THR A 294 13.21 25.70 22.93
C THR A 294 12.06 25.65 21.95
N ILE A 295 11.27 26.72 21.92
CA ILE A 295 10.28 26.97 20.86
C ILE A 295 10.94 27.91 19.87
N THR A 296 11.21 27.41 18.67
CA THR A 296 11.75 28.20 17.56
C THR A 296 10.61 28.59 16.64
N ILE A 297 10.53 29.89 16.32
CA ILE A 297 9.51 30.45 15.43
C ILE A 297 10.18 30.83 14.12
N ASP A 298 9.63 30.42 12.99
CA ASP A 298 10.09 30.86 11.67
C ASP A 298 9.89 32.39 11.57
N PRO A 299 10.91 33.17 11.17
CA PRO A 299 10.78 34.61 10.98
C PRO A 299 9.62 35.01 10.06
N LYS A 300 9.19 34.16 9.11
CA LYS A 300 8.00 34.39 8.26
C LYS A 300 6.72 34.57 9.07
N ALA A 301 6.62 33.94 10.24
CA ALA A 301 5.48 34.07 11.13
C ALA A 301 5.50 35.37 11.96
N LEU A 302 6.60 36.14 11.91
CA LEU A 302 6.75 37.38 12.66
C LEU A 302 6.43 38.60 11.78
N GLY A 303 5.57 39.49 12.27
CA GLY A 303 5.28 40.78 11.63
C GLY A 303 4.34 40.73 10.41
N SER A 304 3.85 39.56 10.04
CA SER A 304 2.80 39.36 9.04
C SER A 304 1.41 39.74 9.59
N THR A 305 0.47 40.10 8.71
CA THR A 305 -0.94 40.38 9.07
C THR A 305 -1.90 39.32 8.53
N ASP A 306 -1.34 38.15 8.21
CA ASP A 306 -2.03 37.01 7.61
C ASP A 306 -2.42 35.91 8.62
N GLY A 307 -2.13 36.13 9.90
CA GLY A 307 -2.43 35.21 10.99
C GLY A 307 -1.33 34.19 11.30
N THR A 308 -0.23 34.12 10.53
CA THR A 308 0.85 33.13 10.75
C THR A 308 1.51 33.23 12.13
N ALA A 309 1.44 34.38 12.80
CA ALA A 309 1.84 34.54 14.20
C ALA A 309 1.08 33.59 15.17
N ALA A 310 -0.11 33.09 14.79
CA ALA A 310 -0.88 32.11 15.56
C ALA A 310 -0.13 30.78 15.75
N TRP A 311 0.84 30.46 14.90
CA TRP A 311 1.70 29.28 15.07
C TRP A 311 2.47 29.29 16.40
N MET A 312 2.72 30.45 17.01
CA MET A 312 3.27 30.51 18.38
C MET A 312 2.45 29.69 19.38
N MET A 313 1.12 29.64 19.20
CA MET A 313 0.23 28.87 20.06
C MET A 313 0.43 27.36 19.93
N TYR A 314 0.85 26.87 18.77
CA TYR A 314 1.24 25.48 18.59
C TYR A 314 2.40 25.13 19.53
N GLY A 315 3.48 25.93 19.50
CA GLY A 315 4.64 25.73 20.35
C GLY A 315 4.30 25.77 21.84
N ILE A 316 3.47 26.73 22.25
CA ILE A 316 2.98 26.84 23.64
C ILE A 316 2.16 25.60 24.03
N ALA A 317 1.24 25.16 23.18
CA ALA A 317 0.41 24.00 23.45
C ALA A 317 1.26 22.72 23.59
N ARG A 318 2.17 22.46 22.65
CA ARG A 318 3.16 21.37 22.74
C ARG A 318 3.97 21.43 24.03
N ALA A 319 4.30 22.63 24.50
CA ALA A 319 5.02 22.78 25.76
C ALA A 319 4.23 22.29 26.97
N THR A 320 2.90 22.46 26.98
CA THR A 320 2.05 21.98 28.08
C THR A 320 2.00 20.46 28.21
N TRP A 321 2.26 19.74 27.12
CA TRP A 321 2.31 18.27 27.11
C TRP A 321 3.65 17.71 27.58
N THR A 322 4.73 18.46 27.35
CA THR A 322 6.11 18.03 27.58
C THR A 322 6.71 18.53 28.89
N THR A 323 6.17 19.59 29.47
CA THR A 323 6.61 20.14 30.77
C THR A 323 6.13 19.33 31.97
N ASN A 324 6.67 19.66 33.16
CA ASN A 324 6.27 19.09 34.44
C ASN A 324 6.31 17.54 34.44
N ASN A 325 7.39 16.98 33.91
CA ASN A 325 7.57 15.51 33.80
C ASN A 325 6.38 14.83 33.08
N TYR A 326 5.93 15.43 31.97
CA TYR A 326 4.85 14.92 31.13
C TYR A 326 3.52 14.74 31.88
N ALA A 327 3.23 15.58 32.88
CA ALA A 327 2.05 15.41 33.74
C ALA A 327 0.73 15.34 32.96
N ARG A 328 0.57 16.18 31.92
CA ARG A 328 -0.62 16.17 31.05
C ARG A 328 -0.73 14.87 30.26
N PHE A 329 0.37 14.43 29.63
CA PHE A 329 0.42 13.16 28.93
C PHE A 329 0.08 11.98 29.84
N ARG A 330 0.73 11.88 31.01
CA ARG A 330 0.49 10.80 31.99
C ARG A 330 -0.94 10.77 32.52
N LYS A 331 -1.59 11.92 32.62
CA LYS A 331 -3.02 12.00 32.98
C LYS A 331 -3.90 11.40 31.89
N GLN A 332 -3.58 11.65 30.62
CA GLN A 332 -4.32 11.14 29.47
C GLN A 332 -4.03 9.67 29.19
N TYR A 333 -2.78 9.24 29.37
CA TYR A 333 -2.27 7.90 29.08
C TYR A 333 -1.67 7.26 30.35
N PRO A 334 -2.50 6.95 31.37
CA PRO A 334 -2.01 6.49 32.67
C PRO A 334 -1.31 5.11 32.63
N ASN A 335 -1.53 4.35 31.57
CA ASN A 335 -0.94 3.03 31.37
C ASN A 335 0.38 3.06 30.60
N GLU A 336 0.80 4.23 30.09
CA GLU A 336 2.04 4.40 29.33
C GLU A 336 3.16 4.88 30.24
N LYS A 337 4.29 4.16 30.19
CA LYS A 337 5.45 4.43 31.06
C LYS A 337 6.32 5.56 30.51
N ASP A 338 6.53 5.53 29.20
CA ASP A 338 7.37 6.47 28.47
C ASP A 338 6.50 7.48 27.74
N TYR A 339 7.01 8.71 27.63
CA TYR A 339 6.36 9.73 26.83
C TYR A 339 6.48 9.37 25.34
N ARG A 340 5.37 9.51 24.61
CA ARG A 340 5.34 9.56 23.15
C ARG A 340 4.55 10.77 22.68
N HIS A 341 4.86 11.24 21.48
CA HIS A 341 4.04 12.24 20.82
C HIS A 341 2.70 11.61 20.42
N SER A 342 1.60 12.08 21.03
CA SER A 342 0.28 11.47 20.85
C SER A 342 -0.61 12.24 19.87
N LEU A 343 -1.63 11.58 19.32
CA LEU A 343 -2.67 12.23 18.50
C LEU A 343 -3.37 13.35 19.28
N ALA A 344 -3.66 13.11 20.57
CA ALA A 344 -4.33 14.10 21.42
C ALA A 344 -3.48 15.36 21.61
N GLU A 345 -2.17 15.20 21.73
CA GLU A 345 -1.22 16.31 21.80
C GLU A 345 -1.15 17.11 20.50
N GLU A 346 -0.99 16.45 19.35
CA GLU A 346 -0.92 17.12 18.06
C GLU A 346 -2.23 17.85 17.73
N ALA A 347 -3.37 17.19 18.00
CA ALA A 347 -4.69 17.78 17.80
C ALA A 347 -4.88 19.01 18.68
N ASP A 348 -4.57 18.93 19.98
CA ASP A 348 -4.64 20.06 20.91
C ASP A 348 -3.76 21.23 20.44
N ALA A 349 -2.55 20.96 19.98
CA ALA A 349 -1.65 22.00 19.47
C ALA A 349 -2.19 22.70 18.22
N LEU A 350 -2.73 21.95 17.26
CA LEU A 350 -3.34 22.51 16.05
C LEU A 350 -4.66 23.24 16.35
N HIS A 351 -5.48 22.74 17.28
CA HIS A 351 -6.69 23.42 17.75
C HIS A 351 -6.36 24.79 18.36
N MET A 352 -5.30 24.89 19.16
CA MET A 352 -4.87 26.17 19.75
C MET A 352 -4.46 27.21 18.69
N VAL A 353 -3.91 26.77 17.56
CA VAL A 353 -3.65 27.66 16.41
C VAL A 353 -4.96 28.12 15.80
N VAL A 354 -5.89 27.20 15.51
CA VAL A 354 -7.19 27.52 14.91
C VAL A 354 -7.98 28.51 15.77
N GLU A 355 -8.04 28.30 17.09
CA GLU A 355 -8.75 29.21 18.00
C GLU A 355 -8.11 30.60 18.02
N SER A 356 -6.78 30.67 18.01
CA SER A 356 -6.04 31.94 17.91
C SER A 356 -6.33 32.66 16.58
N VAL A 357 -6.32 31.94 15.46
CA VAL A 357 -6.68 32.49 14.14
C VAL A 357 -8.12 33.02 14.17
N LYS A 358 -9.09 32.22 14.61
CA LYS A 358 -10.50 32.62 14.70
C LYS A 358 -10.69 33.87 15.56
N GLN A 359 -9.99 33.96 16.69
CA GLN A 359 -10.06 35.14 17.54
C GLN A 359 -9.44 36.37 16.88
N GLN A 360 -8.25 36.24 16.28
CA GLN A 360 -7.59 37.35 15.58
C GLN A 360 -8.39 37.83 14.36
N THR A 361 -9.07 36.94 13.63
CA THR A 361 -9.99 37.30 12.55
C THR A 361 -11.19 38.07 13.10
N LYS A 362 -11.82 37.62 14.19
CA LYS A 362 -12.93 38.33 14.85
C LYS A 362 -12.51 39.73 15.32
N ASP A 363 -11.29 39.87 15.81
CA ASP A 363 -10.71 41.15 16.24
C ASP A 363 -10.33 42.08 15.08
N GLY A 364 -10.46 41.65 13.82
CA GLY A 364 -10.06 42.44 12.64
C GLY A 364 -8.55 42.55 12.43
N LYS A 365 -7.74 41.72 13.10
CA LYS A 365 -6.27 41.72 13.02
C LYS A 365 -5.73 41.02 11.77
N ILE A 366 -6.48 40.04 11.25
CA ILE A 366 -6.14 39.30 10.03
C ILE A 366 -6.86 39.93 8.85
N LYS A 367 -6.10 40.53 7.92
CA LYS A 367 -6.67 41.14 6.71
C LYS A 367 -6.86 40.14 5.57
N GLN A 368 -5.89 39.24 5.42
CA GLN A 368 -5.91 38.17 4.42
C GLN A 368 -5.31 36.93 5.04
N LEU A 369 -6.13 35.91 5.30
CA LEU A 369 -5.69 34.69 5.96
C LEU A 369 -4.70 33.91 5.08
N ASP A 370 -3.60 33.46 5.68
CA ASP A 370 -2.65 32.57 5.04
C ASP A 370 -3.35 31.28 4.52
N PRO A 371 -3.05 30.81 3.28
CA PRO A 371 -3.71 29.65 2.72
C PRO A 371 -3.55 28.35 3.51
N ALA A 372 -2.42 28.13 4.20
CA ALA A 372 -2.23 26.94 5.03
C ALA A 372 -3.10 27.02 6.29
N LEU A 373 -3.19 28.19 6.92
CA LEU A 373 -4.11 28.42 8.03
C LEU A 373 -5.58 28.30 7.62
N ALA A 374 -5.95 28.79 6.43
CA ALA A 374 -7.31 28.64 5.91
C ALA A 374 -7.70 27.16 5.77
N LYS A 375 -6.80 26.32 5.23
CA LYS A 375 -7.02 24.86 5.15
C LYS A 375 -7.10 24.21 6.53
N LEU A 376 -6.28 24.63 7.48
CA LEU A 376 -6.30 24.13 8.85
C LEU A 376 -7.65 24.43 9.53
N VAL A 377 -8.16 25.66 9.39
CA VAL A 377 -9.47 26.07 9.89
C VAL A 377 -10.59 25.24 9.24
N GLN A 378 -10.53 25.03 7.92
CA GLN A 378 -11.52 24.20 7.21
C GLN A 378 -11.54 22.75 7.73
N LEU A 379 -10.37 22.12 7.90
CA LEU A 379 -10.28 20.76 8.45
C LEU A 379 -10.83 20.68 9.87
N ASN A 380 -10.52 21.67 10.71
CA ASN A 380 -11.05 21.77 12.06
C ASN A 380 -12.58 21.89 12.07
N ASP A 381 -13.13 22.81 11.27
CA ASP A 381 -14.57 23.09 11.23
C ASP A 381 -15.36 21.91 10.64
N ALA A 382 -14.75 21.13 9.76
CA ALA A 382 -15.30 19.88 9.25
C ALA A 382 -15.22 18.70 10.24
N GLY A 383 -14.49 18.87 11.35
CA GLY A 383 -14.22 17.82 12.33
C GLY A 383 -13.27 16.73 11.81
N LEU A 384 -12.36 17.08 10.89
CA LEU A 384 -11.46 16.16 10.19
C LEU A 384 -9.97 16.42 10.49
N LEU A 385 -9.67 17.21 11.52
CA LEU A 385 -8.30 17.56 11.90
C LEU A 385 -7.47 16.33 12.30
N GLU A 386 -8.03 15.44 13.10
CA GLU A 386 -7.35 14.23 13.54
C GLU A 386 -7.16 13.24 12.40
N ALA A 387 -8.11 13.14 11.47
CA ALA A 387 -7.93 12.36 10.24
C ALA A 387 -6.77 12.90 9.40
N TYR A 388 -6.68 14.23 9.25
CA TYR A 388 -5.54 14.87 8.61
C TYR A 388 -4.22 14.54 9.31
N ILE A 389 -4.16 14.61 10.64
CA ILE A 389 -2.97 14.26 11.42
C ILE A 389 -2.56 12.80 11.14
N LEU A 390 -3.51 11.87 11.25
CA LEU A 390 -3.26 10.42 11.15
C LEU A 390 -2.77 9.98 9.76
N PHE A 391 -3.13 10.69 8.70
CA PHE A 391 -2.72 10.34 7.33
C PHE A 391 -1.58 11.20 6.78
N ALA A 392 -1.55 12.49 7.08
CA ALA A 392 -0.61 13.44 6.45
C ALA A 392 0.53 13.90 7.37
N ARG A 393 0.42 13.68 8.69
CA ARG A 393 1.38 14.16 9.69
C ARG A 393 1.72 13.11 10.75
N THR A 394 1.54 11.83 10.42
CA THR A 394 1.77 10.75 11.37
C THR A 394 3.26 10.57 11.67
N ASP A 395 3.56 10.20 12.90
CA ASP A 395 4.83 9.60 13.31
C ASP A 395 4.55 8.31 14.10
N GLU A 396 5.61 7.66 14.58
CA GLU A 396 5.49 6.40 15.34
C GLU A 396 4.71 6.55 16.66
N GLY A 397 4.68 7.75 17.24
CA GLY A 397 3.93 8.02 18.47
C GLY A 397 2.44 8.19 18.18
N ILE A 398 2.09 9.01 17.19
CA ILE A 398 0.70 9.27 16.77
C ILE A 398 0.06 7.98 16.24
N ALA A 399 0.80 7.18 15.47
CA ALA A 399 0.30 5.95 14.85
C ALA A 399 -0.31 4.96 15.86
N GLN A 400 0.16 5.00 17.12
CA GLN A 400 -0.34 4.13 18.19
C GLN A 400 -1.80 4.44 18.58
N ASP A 401 -2.27 5.68 18.36
CA ASP A 401 -3.66 6.06 18.67
C ASP A 401 -4.65 5.68 17.55
N TYR A 402 -4.17 5.29 16.37
CA TYR A 402 -5.02 5.06 15.18
C TYR A 402 -6.08 3.98 15.40
N ALA A 403 -5.66 2.84 15.96
CA ALA A 403 -6.55 1.68 16.10
C ALA A 403 -7.76 1.98 16.98
N GLU A 404 -7.56 2.77 18.05
CA GLU A 404 -8.64 3.21 18.93
C GLU A 404 -9.47 4.32 18.27
N TYR A 405 -8.82 5.33 17.68
CA TYR A 405 -9.49 6.43 16.99
C TYR A 405 -10.47 5.93 15.91
N ARG A 406 -10.02 4.97 15.09
CA ARG A 406 -10.83 4.40 13.99
C ARG A 406 -12.14 3.79 14.47
N LYS A 407 -12.19 3.14 15.64
CA LYS A 407 -13.40 2.46 16.14
C LYS A 407 -14.61 3.39 16.21
N ALA A 408 -14.38 4.67 16.52
CA ALA A 408 -15.44 5.67 16.69
C ALA A 408 -15.50 6.70 15.55
N ASN A 409 -14.53 6.72 14.63
CA ASN A 409 -14.36 7.80 13.66
C ASN A 409 -14.08 7.30 12.23
N ARG A 410 -14.48 6.06 11.90
CA ARG A 410 -14.27 5.48 10.56
C ARG A 410 -14.86 6.35 9.45
N ASP A 411 -16.04 6.92 9.71
CA ASP A 411 -16.71 7.85 8.79
C ASP A 411 -15.87 9.10 8.52
N LYS A 412 -15.25 9.69 9.55
CA LYS A 412 -14.36 10.86 9.40
C LYS A 412 -13.11 10.52 8.61
N LEU A 413 -12.49 9.37 8.88
CA LEU A 413 -11.35 8.89 8.11
C LEU A 413 -11.70 8.74 6.62
N ARG A 414 -12.88 8.20 6.31
CA ARG A 414 -13.39 8.07 4.94
C ARG A 414 -13.66 9.43 4.31
N ARG A 415 -14.35 10.32 5.02
CA ARG A 415 -14.66 11.68 4.56
C ARG A 415 -13.40 12.46 4.23
N TYR A 416 -12.36 12.38 5.06
CA TYR A 416 -11.08 13.04 4.80
C TYR A 416 -10.49 12.66 3.44
N TRP A 417 -10.46 11.36 3.11
CA TRP A 417 -9.96 10.90 1.81
C TRP A 417 -10.79 11.44 0.64
N LEU A 418 -12.12 11.38 0.75
CA LEU A 418 -13.05 11.79 -0.31
C LEU A 418 -13.12 13.31 -0.51
N GLU A 419 -13.08 14.07 0.58
CA GLU A 419 -13.31 15.53 0.57
C GLU A 419 -12.01 16.33 0.46
N TYR A 420 -10.87 15.81 0.91
CA TYR A 420 -9.62 16.60 1.00
C TYR A 420 -8.41 16.01 0.27
N VAL A 421 -8.37 14.69 0.05
CA VAL A 421 -7.25 14.04 -0.66
C VAL A 421 -7.51 13.90 -2.15
N MET A 422 -8.76 13.60 -2.54
CA MET A 422 -9.18 13.39 -3.93
C MET A 422 -9.85 14.60 -4.59
N ALA A 423 -10.17 15.64 -3.83
CA ALA A 423 -10.95 16.79 -4.32
C ALA A 423 -10.09 17.90 -4.98
N GLN A 424 -8.79 17.67 -5.19
CA GLN A 424 -7.83 18.70 -5.63
C GLN A 424 -7.60 18.73 -7.15
#